data_AF-A0A8I0WV41-F1
#
_entry.id   AF-A0A8I0WV41-F1
#
_cell.length_a   1.000
_cell.length_b   1.000
_cell.length_c   1.000
_cell.angle_alpha   90.00
_cell.angle_beta   90.00
_cell.angle_gamma   90.00
#
_symmetry.space_group_name_H-M   'P 1'
#
loop_
_entity.id
_entity.type
_entity.pdbx_description
1 polymer ?
#
loop_
_entity_poly.entity_id
_entity_poly.type
_entity_poly.pdbx_seq_one_letter_code
_entity_poly.pdbx_strand_id
1 'polypeptide(L)'
;MESKPIEIEIIKTDAGQCFITDCTATKGYDFDYHKTILDKLLFDGMSPVKTFHTHWYSIGKFPSKVEKVISGERENKRYELKNPELASDKLPNEIAIGDCDNYDGDIIDSLYSLKYDVKPDYSVEVNVKFNIICEVENFKKSPEFNYPAIKRVGFSDEKYSVTNQNIKHSLIDCIVTPEPVRSNSPCKISSKEMYDLVRQHIINNIDTKIARITSDYDFCFEVKKIIPLLKPHTYSYRDVFARTKKQREKLHFKTATSKEVSIYEMTHEQENYKNYTAIKSFSASNEWELKEMIDNYLSEVMQIIHSPLRICECCDGTGYLQNESN
;
A
#
# COMPACT_ATOMS: atom_id res chain seq x y z
N MET A 1 -5.05 -25.42 37.64
CA MET A 1 -6.02 -25.06 36.58
C MET A 1 -5.26 -25.17 35.27
N GLU A 2 -5.45 -26.25 34.52
CA GLU A 2 -4.84 -26.38 33.20
C GLU A 2 -5.43 -25.30 32.30
N SER A 3 -4.58 -24.37 31.85
CA SER A 3 -5.00 -23.34 30.91
C SER A 3 -5.43 -24.01 29.62
N LYS A 4 -6.63 -23.68 29.13
CA LYS A 4 -7.15 -24.17 27.85
C LYS A 4 -6.08 -23.97 26.77
N PRO A 5 -5.76 -24.99 25.95
CA PRO A 5 -4.71 -24.88 24.95
C PRO A 5 -5.08 -23.79 23.94
N ILE A 6 -4.08 -23.03 23.53
CA ILE A 6 -4.23 -22.03 22.49
C ILE A 6 -4.43 -22.76 21.16
N GLU A 7 -5.50 -22.47 20.43
CA GLU A 7 -5.75 -23.06 19.12
C GLU A 7 -5.18 -22.16 18.03
N ILE A 8 -4.36 -22.73 17.15
CA ILE A 8 -3.74 -22.04 16.00
C ILE A 8 -3.98 -22.88 14.76
N GLU A 9 -4.49 -22.26 13.70
CA GLU A 9 -4.59 -22.90 12.40
C GLU A 9 -3.27 -22.76 11.65
N ILE A 10 -2.84 -23.83 10.97
CA ILE A 10 -1.57 -23.87 10.25
C ILE A 10 -1.72 -24.45 8.84
N ILE A 11 -1.05 -23.82 7.89
CA ILE A 11 -0.86 -24.29 6.52
C ILE A 11 0.59 -24.72 6.38
N LYS A 12 0.81 -25.95 5.91
CA LYS A 12 2.16 -26.44 5.60
C LYS A 12 2.43 -26.33 4.11
N THR A 13 3.65 -25.94 3.77
CA THR A 13 4.14 -25.97 2.39
C THR A 13 5.28 -26.97 2.27
N ASP A 14 5.43 -27.55 1.08
CA ASP A 14 6.56 -28.40 0.71
C ASP A 14 7.92 -27.69 0.75
N ALA A 15 7.93 -26.35 0.60
CA ALA A 15 9.10 -25.51 0.78
C ALA A 15 9.56 -25.38 2.24
N GLY A 16 8.85 -26.00 3.19
CA GLY A 16 9.13 -25.94 4.62
C GLY A 16 8.50 -24.73 5.33
N GLN A 17 8.21 -23.64 4.60
CA GLN A 17 7.52 -22.48 5.15
C GLN A 17 6.11 -22.87 5.62
N CYS A 18 5.67 -22.34 6.75
CA CYS A 18 4.30 -22.52 7.22
C CYS A 18 3.62 -21.17 7.42
N PHE A 19 2.31 -21.15 7.27
CA PHE A 19 1.48 -19.98 7.57
C PHE A 19 0.56 -20.28 8.73
N ILE A 20 0.41 -19.34 9.65
CA ILE A 20 -0.38 -19.50 10.87
C ILE A 20 -1.37 -18.36 11.03
N THR A 21 -2.53 -18.67 11.62
CA THR A 21 -3.54 -17.70 12.05
C THR A 21 -4.16 -18.17 13.36
N ASP A 22 -4.48 -17.22 14.23
CA ASP A 22 -5.30 -17.40 15.42
C ASP A 22 -6.71 -16.80 15.26
N CYS A 23 -7.03 -16.32 14.05
CA CYS A 23 -8.34 -15.78 13.69
C CYS A 23 -9.10 -16.81 12.84
N THR A 24 -10.27 -17.24 13.32
CA THR A 24 -11.17 -18.17 12.61
C THR A 24 -12.25 -17.45 11.80
N ALA A 25 -12.40 -16.14 11.99
CA ALA A 25 -13.36 -15.34 11.23
C ALA A 25 -12.76 -14.98 9.87
N THR A 26 -13.61 -14.87 8.84
CA THR A 26 -13.18 -14.47 7.48
C THR A 26 -13.63 -13.05 7.10
N LYS A 27 -14.57 -12.46 7.85
CA LYS A 27 -15.10 -11.09 7.66
C LYS A 27 -15.96 -10.65 8.85
N GLY A 28 -16.18 -9.34 8.97
CA GLY A 28 -17.07 -8.75 9.96
C GLY A 28 -16.35 -8.30 11.23
N TYR A 29 -17.11 -7.96 12.27
CA TYR A 29 -16.58 -7.34 13.50
C TYR A 29 -15.43 -8.14 14.13
N ASP A 30 -15.59 -9.45 14.26
CA ASP A 30 -14.58 -10.32 14.86
C ASP A 30 -13.30 -10.43 14.02
N PHE A 31 -13.40 -10.21 12.70
CA PHE A 31 -12.23 -10.14 11.81
C PHE A 31 -11.59 -8.76 11.88
N ASP A 32 -12.37 -7.69 11.74
CA ASP A 32 -11.85 -6.31 11.64
C ASP A 32 -11.18 -5.84 12.94
N TYR A 33 -11.64 -6.34 14.09
CA TYR A 33 -11.13 -5.96 15.42
C TYR A 33 -10.36 -7.10 16.13
N HIS A 34 -9.99 -8.16 15.41
CA HIS A 34 -9.22 -9.26 15.97
C HIS A 34 -7.89 -8.78 16.54
N LYS A 35 -7.58 -9.17 17.78
CA LYS A 35 -6.29 -8.91 18.41
C LYS A 35 -5.51 -10.20 18.47
N THR A 36 -4.53 -10.32 17.59
CA THR A 36 -3.70 -11.52 17.54
C THR A 36 -2.92 -11.72 18.84
N ILE A 37 -2.83 -12.97 19.27
CA ILE A 37 -1.93 -13.41 20.34
C ILE A 37 -0.58 -13.86 19.78
N LEU A 38 -0.47 -14.06 18.46
CA LEU A 38 0.73 -14.55 17.77
C LEU A 38 1.92 -13.60 17.94
N ASP A 39 1.67 -12.29 18.00
CA ASP A 39 2.69 -11.25 18.23
C ASP A 39 3.42 -11.42 19.59
N LYS A 40 2.86 -12.19 20.53
CA LYS A 40 3.43 -12.46 21.86
C LYS A 40 4.10 -13.83 21.96
N LEU A 41 4.06 -14.63 20.91
CA LEU A 41 4.56 -16.00 20.88
C LEU A 41 5.87 -16.08 20.07
N LEU A 42 6.73 -17.00 20.46
CA LEU A 42 7.93 -17.41 19.77
C LEU A 42 7.75 -18.85 19.29
N PHE A 43 8.02 -19.08 18.01
CA PHE A 43 7.97 -20.38 17.36
C PHE A 43 9.41 -20.82 17.13
N ASP A 44 9.87 -21.83 17.88
CA ASP A 44 11.27 -22.26 17.93
C ASP A 44 12.26 -21.09 18.16
N GLY A 45 11.91 -20.18 19.08
CA GLY A 45 12.72 -19.00 19.42
C GLY A 45 12.61 -17.82 18.44
N MET A 46 11.84 -17.95 17.35
CA MET A 46 11.64 -16.88 16.36
C MET A 46 10.23 -16.29 16.43
N SER A 47 10.13 -14.97 16.30
CA SER A 47 8.84 -14.30 16.15
C SER A 47 8.24 -14.55 14.77
N PRO A 48 6.91 -14.73 14.66
CA PRO A 48 6.26 -14.91 13.38
C PRO A 48 6.29 -13.61 12.55
N VAL A 49 6.40 -13.72 11.23
CA VAL A 49 6.50 -12.56 10.32
C VAL A 49 5.14 -12.28 9.69
N LYS A 50 4.64 -11.05 9.80
CA LYS A 50 3.38 -10.61 9.18
C LYS A 50 3.43 -10.79 7.67
N THR A 51 2.38 -11.39 7.10
CA THR A 51 2.21 -11.49 5.65
C THR A 51 1.43 -10.31 5.11
N PHE A 52 1.24 -10.26 3.79
CA PHE A 52 0.38 -9.28 3.13
C PHE A 52 -1.12 -9.52 3.42
N HIS A 53 -1.48 -10.71 3.91
CA HIS A 53 -2.85 -11.08 4.24
C HIS A 53 -3.15 -10.79 5.71
N THR A 54 -4.33 -10.24 5.97
CA THR A 54 -4.74 -9.84 7.32
C THR A 54 -4.84 -11.07 8.23
N HIS A 55 -4.31 -10.97 9.44
CA HIS A 55 -4.25 -12.05 10.46
C HIS A 55 -3.42 -13.28 10.11
N TRP A 56 -2.76 -13.29 8.94
CA TRP A 56 -1.87 -14.37 8.55
C TRP A 56 -0.41 -14.00 8.80
N TYR A 57 0.29 -14.95 9.43
CA TYR A 57 1.71 -14.85 9.72
C TYR A 57 2.46 -16.01 9.09
N SER A 58 3.74 -15.81 8.82
CA SER A 58 4.63 -16.82 8.28
C SER A 58 5.71 -17.21 9.28
N ILE A 59 6.01 -18.50 9.30
CA ILE A 59 7.10 -19.10 10.08
C ILE A 59 7.94 -19.99 9.17
N GLY A 60 9.23 -20.11 9.47
CA GLY A 60 10.18 -20.79 8.58
C GLY A 60 10.01 -22.31 8.50
N LYS A 61 9.41 -22.94 9.52
CA LYS A 61 9.16 -24.38 9.60
C LYS A 61 7.99 -24.70 10.52
N PHE A 62 7.52 -25.94 10.45
CA PHE A 62 6.57 -26.45 11.44
C PHE A 62 7.21 -26.42 12.84
N PRO A 63 6.59 -25.73 13.82
CA PRO A 63 7.24 -25.45 15.09
C PRO A 63 7.33 -26.71 15.94
N SER A 64 8.49 -26.94 16.55
CA SER A 64 8.67 -28.00 17.55
C SER A 64 8.31 -27.50 18.95
N LYS A 65 8.54 -26.21 19.20
CA LYS A 65 8.38 -25.54 20.48
C LYS A 65 7.68 -24.20 20.30
N VAL A 66 6.74 -23.88 21.19
CA VAL A 66 6.13 -22.55 21.28
C VAL A 66 6.36 -21.97 22.66
N GLU A 67 6.87 -20.75 22.70
CA GLU A 67 7.22 -20.05 23.94
C GLU A 67 6.55 -18.68 23.97
N LYS A 68 6.36 -18.14 25.17
CA LYS A 68 5.94 -16.76 25.38
C LYS A 68 6.98 -16.05 26.21
N VAL A 69 7.35 -14.84 25.80
CA VAL A 69 8.25 -13.98 26.58
C VAL A 69 7.43 -13.32 27.69
N ILE A 70 7.85 -13.53 28.93
CA ILE A 70 7.29 -12.87 30.11
C ILE A 70 8.31 -11.84 30.56
N SER A 71 7.87 -10.59 30.65
CA SER A 71 8.72 -9.52 31.18
C SER A 71 9.11 -9.83 32.61
N GLY A 72 10.39 -9.64 32.93
CA GLY A 72 10.87 -9.88 34.28
C GLY A 72 10.09 -9.05 35.31
N GLU A 73 9.90 -9.64 36.50
CA GLU A 73 9.20 -8.95 37.58
C GLU A 73 9.98 -7.68 38.00
N ARG A 74 9.22 -6.64 38.37
CA ARG A 74 9.79 -5.41 38.91
C ARG A 74 10.15 -5.62 40.37
N GLU A 75 11.44 -5.60 40.67
CA GLU A 75 11.98 -5.71 42.01
C GLU A 75 12.60 -4.37 42.47
N ASN A 76 12.91 -4.28 43.76
CA ASN A 76 13.53 -3.09 44.37
C ASN A 76 12.83 -1.77 44.03
N LYS A 77 11.50 -1.74 44.16
CA LYS A 77 10.75 -0.51 43.97
C LYS A 77 11.13 0.49 45.06
N ARG A 78 11.70 1.63 44.65
CA ARG A 78 12.21 2.68 45.53
C ARG A 78 11.97 4.05 44.92
N TYR A 79 11.83 5.06 45.77
CA TYR A 79 11.79 6.46 45.38
C TYR A 79 13.22 7.00 45.39
N GLU A 80 13.74 7.36 44.23
CA GLU A 80 15.06 8.00 44.10
C GLU A 80 14.90 9.51 43.92
N LEU A 81 15.69 10.28 44.65
CA LEU A 81 15.70 11.74 44.59
C LEU A 81 16.03 12.21 43.17
N LYS A 82 15.21 13.09 42.59
CA LYS A 82 15.41 13.60 41.22
C LYS A 82 16.70 14.40 41.08
N ASN A 83 17.10 15.10 42.14
CA ASN A 83 18.35 15.84 42.19
C ASN A 83 19.20 15.34 43.37
N PRO A 84 20.25 14.52 43.13
CA PRO A 84 21.07 13.93 44.19
C PRO A 84 21.88 14.97 44.99
N GLU A 85 21.98 16.22 44.53
CA GLU A 85 22.64 17.30 45.28
C GLU A 85 21.78 17.83 46.45
N LEU A 86 20.47 17.56 46.43
CA LEU A 86 19.55 17.92 47.52
C LEU A 86 19.54 16.87 48.65
N ALA A 87 20.38 15.84 48.53
CA ALA A 87 20.50 14.79 49.51
C ALA A 87 20.93 15.35 50.87
N SER A 88 20.19 15.02 51.91
CA SER A 88 20.51 15.41 53.27
C SER A 88 19.96 14.36 54.24
N ASP A 89 20.30 14.46 55.52
CA ASP A 89 19.77 13.54 56.54
C ASP A 89 18.23 13.52 56.60
N LYS A 90 17.56 14.58 56.12
CA LYS A 90 16.09 14.68 56.03
C LYS A 90 15.54 14.27 54.66
N LEU A 91 16.37 14.24 53.62
CA LEU A 91 16.03 13.88 52.25
C LEU A 91 17.03 12.81 51.77
N PRO A 92 16.80 11.53 52.15
CA PRO A 92 17.69 10.45 51.73
C PRO A 92 17.71 10.33 50.19
N ASN A 93 18.79 9.79 49.65
CA ASN A 93 18.88 9.58 48.20
C ASN A 93 17.85 8.55 47.69
N GLU A 94 17.53 7.56 48.52
CA GLU A 94 16.61 6.48 48.20
C GLU A 94 15.65 6.24 49.38
N ILE A 95 14.36 6.17 49.10
CA ILE A 95 13.32 5.79 50.07
C ILE A 95 12.69 4.47 49.58
N ALA A 96 12.75 3.43 50.40
CA ALA A 96 12.05 2.18 50.11
C ALA A 96 10.53 2.41 50.15
N ILE A 97 9.75 1.72 49.31
CA ILE A 97 8.27 1.86 49.31
C ILE A 97 7.67 1.61 50.69
N GLY A 98 8.20 0.67 51.47
CA GLY A 98 7.68 0.41 52.82
C GLY A 98 7.85 1.57 53.81
N ASP A 99 8.78 2.47 53.53
CA ASP A 99 9.13 3.61 54.40
C ASP A 99 8.57 4.93 53.89
N CYS A 100 7.80 4.93 52.78
CA CYS A 100 7.27 6.16 52.19
C CYS A 100 6.30 6.88 53.12
N ASP A 101 5.57 6.15 53.97
CA ASP A 101 4.61 6.72 54.93
C ASP A 101 5.27 7.59 56.01
N ASN A 102 6.60 7.52 56.15
CA ASN A 102 7.37 8.36 57.06
C ASN A 102 7.68 9.76 56.50
N TYR A 103 7.35 10.02 55.23
CA TYR A 103 7.62 11.27 54.53
C TYR A 103 6.32 11.89 54.04
N ASP A 104 6.28 13.22 53.96
CA ASP A 104 5.13 13.93 53.43
C ASP A 104 4.91 13.57 51.94
N GLY A 105 3.67 13.27 51.57
CA GLY A 105 3.31 12.89 50.21
C GLY A 105 3.69 13.97 49.19
N ASP A 106 3.56 15.24 49.58
CA ASP A 106 3.94 16.38 48.74
C ASP A 106 5.45 16.42 48.46
N ILE A 107 6.28 15.94 49.40
CA ILE A 107 7.74 15.84 49.25
C ILE A 107 8.10 14.70 48.31
N ILE A 108 7.44 13.54 48.44
CA ILE A 108 7.69 12.36 47.60
C ILE A 108 7.34 12.68 46.14
N ASP A 109 6.15 13.20 45.87
CA ASP A 109 5.68 13.48 44.51
C ASP A 109 6.52 14.57 43.81
N SER A 110 6.96 15.57 44.58
CA SER A 110 7.73 16.70 44.06
C SER A 110 9.20 16.33 43.81
N LEU A 111 9.88 15.75 44.81
CA LEU A 111 11.33 15.61 44.81
C LEU A 111 11.85 14.23 44.41
N TYR A 112 11.01 13.19 44.45
CA TYR A 112 11.44 11.83 44.16
C TYR A 112 10.79 11.27 42.90
N SER A 113 11.43 10.25 42.33
CA SER A 113 10.96 9.50 41.17
C SER A 113 10.94 8.01 41.49
N LEU A 114 9.82 7.35 41.19
CA LEU A 114 9.70 5.92 41.40
C LEU A 114 10.59 5.17 40.41
N LYS A 115 11.60 4.47 40.93
CA LYS A 115 12.46 3.56 40.19
C LYS A 115 12.29 2.13 40.67
N TYR A 116 12.62 1.21 39.78
CA TYR A 116 12.55 -0.22 40.04
C TYR A 116 13.56 -0.91 39.12
N ASP A 117 14.11 -2.01 39.60
CA ASP A 117 14.97 -2.87 38.81
C ASP A 117 14.08 -3.90 38.11
N VAL A 118 14.26 -4.07 36.80
CA VAL A 118 13.51 -5.07 36.03
C VAL A 118 14.40 -6.29 35.87
N LYS A 119 13.95 -7.45 36.36
CA LYS A 119 14.64 -8.71 36.09
C LYS A 119 14.73 -8.97 34.58
N PRO A 120 15.74 -9.72 34.11
CA PRO A 120 15.78 -10.12 32.70
C PRO A 120 14.54 -10.93 32.34
N ASP A 121 14.06 -10.75 31.12
CA ASP A 121 12.92 -11.47 30.57
C ASP A 121 13.23 -12.97 30.50
N TYR A 122 12.19 -13.79 30.68
CA TYR A 122 12.30 -15.25 30.57
C TYR A 122 11.21 -15.81 29.67
N SER A 123 11.52 -16.91 28.99
CA SER A 123 10.57 -17.62 28.14
C SER A 123 9.90 -18.75 28.90
N VAL A 124 8.58 -18.90 28.70
CA VAL A 124 7.81 -20.04 29.23
C VAL A 124 7.18 -20.78 28.07
N GLU A 125 7.30 -22.10 28.09
CA GLU A 125 6.63 -22.97 27.12
C GLU A 125 5.11 -22.89 27.26
N VAL A 126 4.44 -22.71 26.12
CA VAL A 126 2.98 -22.60 26.06
C VAL A 126 2.40 -23.80 25.35
N ASN A 127 1.35 -24.39 25.93
CA ASN A 127 0.63 -25.47 25.30
C ASN A 127 -0.26 -24.92 24.17
N VAL A 128 0.13 -25.23 22.94
CA VAL A 128 -0.55 -24.82 21.71
C VAL A 128 -1.02 -26.05 20.95
N LYS A 129 -2.27 -26.02 20.50
CA LYS A 129 -2.87 -27.01 19.62
C LYS A 129 -2.88 -26.48 18.19
N PHE A 130 -2.12 -27.12 17.31
CA PHE A 130 -2.11 -26.81 15.89
C PHE A 130 -3.18 -27.61 15.14
N ASN A 131 -4.05 -26.89 14.44
CA ASN A 131 -5.03 -27.46 13.52
C ASN A 131 -4.50 -27.28 12.09
N ILE A 132 -4.09 -28.37 11.45
CA ILE A 132 -3.61 -28.32 10.06
C ILE A 132 -4.82 -28.18 9.14
N ILE A 133 -4.96 -27.03 8.49
CA ILE A 133 -6.10 -26.75 7.61
C ILE A 133 -5.80 -27.08 6.15
N CYS A 134 -4.54 -27.05 5.75
CA CYS A 134 -4.12 -27.27 4.36
C CYS A 134 -2.64 -27.69 4.29
N GLU A 135 -2.34 -28.61 3.39
CA GLU A 135 -0.98 -28.99 3.01
C GLU A 135 -0.83 -28.71 1.51
N VAL A 136 0.15 -27.90 1.14
CA VAL A 136 0.33 -27.41 -0.22
C VAL A 136 1.63 -27.94 -0.81
N GLU A 137 1.50 -28.62 -1.95
CA GLU A 137 2.60 -29.05 -2.79
C GLU A 137 2.90 -28.00 -3.88
N ASN A 138 4.15 -27.92 -4.32
CA ASN A 138 4.66 -26.95 -5.30
C ASN A 138 4.40 -25.50 -4.91
N PHE A 139 4.62 -25.16 -3.63
CA PHE A 139 4.39 -23.81 -3.16
C PHE A 139 5.31 -22.81 -3.87
N LYS A 140 4.70 -21.75 -4.40
CA LYS A 140 5.39 -20.59 -4.96
C LYS A 140 5.01 -19.36 -4.15
N LYS A 141 6.02 -18.59 -3.75
CA LYS A 141 5.82 -17.36 -2.98
C LYS A 141 5.11 -16.31 -3.83
N SER A 142 3.97 -15.81 -3.36
CA SER A 142 3.16 -14.81 -4.06
C SER A 142 4.00 -13.62 -4.54
N PRO A 143 3.79 -13.13 -5.76
CA PRO A 143 4.50 -11.97 -6.28
C PRO A 143 4.03 -10.71 -5.56
N GLU A 144 4.92 -9.74 -5.38
CA GLU A 144 4.57 -8.51 -4.68
C GLU A 144 3.88 -7.51 -5.62
N PHE A 145 2.67 -7.12 -5.25
CA PHE A 145 1.94 -6.01 -5.88
C PHE A 145 2.11 -4.76 -5.02
N ASN A 146 2.69 -3.73 -5.61
CA ASN A 146 2.80 -2.43 -4.98
C ASN A 146 2.81 -1.35 -6.07
N TYR A 147 1.62 -1.06 -6.59
CA TYR A 147 1.45 -0.06 -7.63
C TYR A 147 0.83 1.22 -7.07
N PRO A 148 1.46 2.38 -7.25
CA PRO A 148 0.85 3.63 -6.83
C PRO A 148 -0.39 3.92 -7.69
N ALA A 149 -1.49 4.26 -7.03
CA ALA A 149 -2.76 4.58 -7.66
C ALA A 149 -3.39 5.81 -7.00
N ILE A 150 -4.36 6.42 -7.68
CA ILE A 150 -5.06 7.60 -7.20
C ILE A 150 -6.56 7.42 -7.38
N LYS A 151 -7.32 7.61 -6.30
CA LYS A 151 -8.79 7.56 -6.33
C LYS A 151 -9.34 8.89 -5.87
N ARG A 152 -10.51 9.24 -6.36
CA ARG A 152 -11.24 10.41 -5.90
C ARG A 152 -12.11 10.05 -4.70
N VAL A 153 -11.98 10.80 -3.61
CA VAL A 153 -12.83 10.69 -2.41
C VAL A 153 -13.49 12.05 -2.19
N GLY A 154 -14.77 12.14 -2.52
CA GLY A 154 -15.51 13.40 -2.51
C GLY A 154 -14.94 14.41 -3.51
N PHE A 155 -14.39 15.51 -3.00
CA PHE A 155 -13.82 16.58 -3.81
C PHE A 155 -12.28 16.55 -3.88
N SER A 156 -11.63 15.58 -3.23
CA SER A 156 -10.17 15.45 -3.17
C SER A 156 -9.68 14.15 -3.77
N ASP A 157 -8.45 14.18 -4.28
CA ASP A 157 -7.74 13.00 -4.75
C ASP A 157 -6.91 12.40 -3.60
N GLU A 158 -7.09 11.11 -3.34
CA GLU A 158 -6.34 10.33 -2.37
C GLU A 158 -5.41 9.34 -3.09
N LYS A 159 -4.12 9.39 -2.75
CA LYS A 159 -3.14 8.40 -3.21
C LYS A 159 -3.27 7.14 -2.37
N TYR A 160 -3.30 5.99 -3.03
CA TYR A 160 -3.25 4.68 -2.39
C TYR A 160 -2.33 3.75 -3.18
N SER A 161 -2.08 2.55 -2.66
CA SER A 161 -1.31 1.54 -3.38
C SER A 161 -2.20 0.33 -3.65
N VAL A 162 -2.18 -0.16 -4.88
CA VAL A 162 -2.81 -1.42 -5.26
C VAL A 162 -1.87 -2.53 -4.82
N THR A 163 -2.33 -3.35 -3.87
CA THR A 163 -1.57 -4.45 -3.27
C THR A 163 -2.21 -5.80 -3.58
N ASN A 164 -1.62 -6.91 -3.11
CA ASN A 164 -2.21 -8.24 -3.28
C ASN A 164 -3.65 -8.35 -2.73
N GLN A 165 -4.00 -7.54 -1.72
CA GLN A 165 -5.36 -7.52 -1.16
C GLN A 165 -6.43 -7.00 -2.15
N ASN A 166 -6.03 -6.22 -3.15
CA ASN A 166 -6.94 -5.70 -4.18
C ASN A 166 -7.28 -6.76 -5.24
N ILE A 167 -6.48 -7.82 -5.34
CA ILE A 167 -6.66 -8.87 -6.32
C ILE A 167 -7.85 -9.74 -5.91
N LYS A 168 -8.79 -9.89 -6.83
CA LYS A 168 -10.02 -10.67 -6.60
C LYS A 168 -9.85 -12.07 -7.16
N HIS A 169 -10.15 -13.05 -6.32
CA HIS A 169 -10.23 -14.46 -6.71
C HIS A 169 -11.69 -14.90 -6.82
N SER A 170 -11.93 -16.06 -7.42
CA SER A 170 -13.27 -16.65 -7.47
C SER A 170 -13.79 -16.93 -6.05
N LEU A 171 -15.11 -16.85 -5.86
CA LEU A 171 -15.73 -17.19 -4.58
C LEU A 171 -15.43 -18.64 -4.16
N ILE A 172 -15.35 -19.55 -5.13
CA ILE A 172 -15.04 -20.96 -4.87
C ILE A 172 -13.61 -21.08 -4.32
N ASP A 173 -12.65 -20.39 -4.96
CA ASP A 173 -11.25 -20.39 -4.53
C ASP A 173 -11.11 -19.76 -3.14
N CYS A 174 -11.83 -18.67 -2.86
CA CYS A 174 -11.84 -18.05 -1.53
C CYS A 174 -12.39 -18.96 -0.42
N ILE A 175 -13.26 -19.93 -0.76
CA ILE A 175 -13.82 -20.90 0.19
C ILE A 175 -12.89 -22.09 0.37
N VAL A 176 -12.31 -22.59 -0.72
CA VAL A 176 -11.54 -23.85 -0.72
C VAL A 176 -10.07 -23.61 -0.35
N THR A 177 -9.50 -22.48 -0.78
CA THR A 177 -8.07 -22.19 -0.62
C THR A 177 -7.83 -21.04 0.36
N PRO A 178 -7.00 -21.25 1.40
CA PRO A 178 -6.64 -20.20 2.35
C PRO A 178 -5.89 -19.04 1.69
N GLU A 179 -6.02 -17.83 2.25
CA GLU A 179 -5.45 -16.58 1.69
C GLU A 179 -3.98 -16.67 1.26
N PRO A 180 -3.05 -17.16 2.10
CA PRO A 180 -1.62 -17.10 1.78
C PRO A 180 -1.20 -17.93 0.57
N VAL A 181 -2.06 -18.85 0.11
CA VAL A 181 -1.78 -19.80 -0.98
C VAL A 181 -2.67 -19.58 -2.20
N ARG A 182 -3.54 -18.56 -2.17
CA ARG A 182 -4.44 -18.22 -3.28
C ARG A 182 -3.74 -17.67 -4.51
N SER A 183 -2.47 -17.27 -4.42
CA SER A 183 -1.73 -16.68 -5.54
C SER A 183 -1.61 -17.59 -6.76
N ASN A 184 -1.72 -18.90 -6.57
CA ASN A 184 -1.75 -19.91 -7.63
C ASN A 184 -3.12 -20.06 -8.32
N SER A 185 -4.18 -19.45 -7.77
CA SER A 185 -5.54 -19.56 -8.29
C SER A 185 -5.89 -18.45 -9.28
N PRO A 186 -6.89 -18.64 -10.15
CA PRO A 186 -7.35 -17.63 -11.09
C PRO A 186 -7.73 -16.32 -10.38
N CYS A 187 -7.27 -15.22 -10.94
CA CYS A 187 -7.35 -13.92 -10.29
C CYS A 187 -7.70 -12.79 -11.27
N LYS A 188 -8.21 -11.69 -10.74
CA LYS A 188 -8.72 -10.55 -11.50
C LYS A 188 -8.47 -9.24 -10.78
N ILE A 189 -8.02 -8.24 -11.53
CA ILE A 189 -8.01 -6.83 -11.10
C ILE A 189 -9.20 -6.10 -11.72
N SER A 190 -9.84 -5.20 -10.96
CA SER A 190 -11.00 -4.48 -11.50
C SER A 190 -10.58 -3.44 -12.54
N SER A 191 -11.50 -3.14 -13.48
CA SER A 191 -11.31 -2.05 -14.46
C SER A 191 -11.00 -0.71 -13.78
N LYS A 192 -11.62 -0.45 -12.61
CA LYS A 192 -11.40 0.80 -11.86
C LYS A 192 -10.00 0.88 -11.26
N GLU A 193 -9.53 -0.19 -10.60
CA GLU A 193 -8.16 -0.25 -10.07
C GLU A 193 -7.13 -0.14 -11.18
N MET A 194 -7.37 -0.79 -12.33
CA MET A 194 -6.51 -0.67 -13.50
C MET A 194 -6.48 0.76 -14.03
N TYR A 195 -7.63 1.43 -14.12
CA TYR A 195 -7.72 2.84 -14.51
C TYR A 195 -6.91 3.75 -13.58
N ASP A 196 -7.14 3.65 -12.26
CA ASP A 196 -6.46 4.48 -11.26
C ASP A 196 -4.93 4.27 -11.29
N LEU A 197 -4.50 3.02 -11.48
CA LEU A 197 -3.10 2.62 -11.58
C LEU A 197 -2.45 3.16 -12.85
N VAL A 198 -3.07 2.97 -14.03
CA VAL A 198 -2.53 3.47 -15.30
C VAL A 198 -2.49 4.99 -15.31
N ARG A 199 -3.55 5.65 -14.80
CA ARG A 199 -3.62 7.11 -14.65
C ARG A 199 -2.42 7.62 -13.84
N GLN A 200 -2.20 7.05 -12.65
CA GLN A 200 -1.10 7.46 -11.78
C GLN A 200 0.27 7.14 -12.38
N HIS A 201 0.40 6.00 -13.06
CA HIS A 201 1.65 5.61 -13.73
C HIS A 201 2.02 6.60 -14.84
N ILE A 202 1.06 7.02 -15.66
CA ILE A 202 1.31 8.03 -16.70
C ILE A 202 1.67 9.38 -16.07
N ILE A 203 0.92 9.84 -15.05
CA ILE A 203 1.22 11.10 -14.35
C ILE A 203 2.65 11.13 -13.82
N ASN A 204 3.12 10.01 -13.26
CA ASN A 204 4.45 9.92 -12.67
C ASN A 204 5.59 9.87 -13.70
N ASN A 205 5.33 9.39 -14.93
CA ASN A 205 6.38 9.06 -15.89
C ASN A 205 6.33 9.87 -17.20
N ILE A 206 5.32 10.72 -17.41
CA ILE A 206 5.15 11.47 -18.66
C ILE A 206 6.22 12.54 -18.86
N ASP A 207 6.86 12.57 -20.04
CA ASP A 207 7.68 13.71 -20.46
C ASP A 207 6.81 14.86 -20.98
N THR A 208 6.67 15.89 -20.15
CA THR A 208 5.92 17.12 -20.44
C THR A 208 6.40 17.91 -21.67
N LYS A 209 7.59 17.62 -22.19
CA LYS A 209 8.10 18.22 -23.44
C LYS A 209 7.47 17.59 -24.68
N ILE A 210 7.13 16.30 -24.62
CA ILE A 210 6.63 15.51 -25.75
C ILE A 210 5.11 15.38 -25.69
N ALA A 211 4.54 15.22 -24.50
CA ALA A 211 3.12 15.00 -24.30
C ALA A 211 2.57 15.77 -23.10
N ARG A 212 1.27 16.07 -23.12
CA ARG A 212 0.56 16.79 -22.07
C ARG A 212 -0.77 16.10 -21.79
N ILE A 213 -1.08 15.98 -20.50
CA ILE A 213 -2.39 15.52 -20.03
C ILE A 213 -3.40 16.65 -20.25
N THR A 214 -4.46 16.40 -21.01
CA THR A 214 -5.52 17.39 -21.28
C THR A 214 -6.78 17.15 -20.49
N SER A 215 -7.05 15.89 -20.13
CA SER A 215 -8.18 15.51 -19.30
C SER A 215 -7.65 14.62 -18.18
N ASP A 216 -7.88 15.02 -16.94
CA ASP A 216 -7.43 14.30 -15.75
C ASP A 216 -8.55 14.22 -14.72
N TYR A 217 -9.48 13.29 -14.93
CA TYR A 217 -10.64 13.09 -14.07
C TYR A 217 -10.69 11.64 -13.56
N ASP A 218 -11.58 11.38 -12.61
CA ASP A 218 -11.85 10.04 -12.10
C ASP A 218 -12.66 9.17 -13.08
N PHE A 219 -13.32 9.78 -14.06
CA PHE A 219 -14.15 9.09 -15.07
C PHE A 219 -13.54 9.12 -16.49
N CYS A 220 -12.61 10.03 -16.79
CA CYS A 220 -11.89 10.04 -18.06
C CYS A 220 -10.48 10.63 -17.96
N PHE A 221 -9.59 10.10 -18.80
CA PHE A 221 -8.20 10.51 -18.87
C PHE A 221 -7.77 10.63 -20.34
N GLU A 222 -7.10 11.73 -20.69
CA GLU A 222 -6.66 11.99 -22.07
C GLU A 222 -5.25 12.60 -22.08
N VAL A 223 -4.40 12.05 -22.93
CA VAL A 223 -3.04 12.54 -23.20
C VAL A 223 -2.94 12.96 -24.65
N LYS A 224 -2.52 14.22 -24.86
CA LYS A 224 -2.20 14.75 -26.18
C LYS A 224 -0.71 14.93 -26.35
N LYS A 225 -0.24 14.66 -27.55
CA LYS A 225 1.14 14.91 -27.94
C LYS A 225 1.32 16.33 -28.43
N ILE A 226 2.43 16.96 -28.04
CA ILE A 226 2.81 18.29 -28.49
C ILE A 226 3.70 18.12 -29.72
N ILE A 227 3.20 18.53 -30.88
CA ILE A 227 3.92 18.42 -32.14
C ILE A 227 4.27 19.84 -32.62
N PRO A 228 5.56 20.19 -32.77
CA PRO A 228 5.94 21.51 -33.27
C PRO A 228 5.49 21.69 -34.72
N LEU A 229 4.93 22.86 -35.03
CA LEU A 229 4.54 23.22 -36.39
C LEU A 229 5.77 23.59 -37.22
N LEU A 230 5.82 23.14 -38.48
CA LEU A 230 6.88 23.52 -39.43
C LEU A 230 6.92 25.03 -39.68
N LYS A 231 5.75 25.68 -39.69
CA LYS A 231 5.61 27.13 -39.80
C LYS A 231 4.66 27.63 -38.71
N PRO A 232 5.11 28.49 -37.78
CA PRO A 232 4.23 29.10 -36.79
C PRO A 232 3.13 29.91 -37.46
N HIS A 233 1.91 29.82 -36.96
CA HIS A 233 0.77 30.57 -37.48
C HIS A 233 0.26 31.55 -36.43
N THR A 234 0.20 32.83 -36.77
CA THR A 234 -0.35 33.87 -35.91
C THR A 234 -1.82 34.09 -36.22
N TYR A 235 -2.67 33.97 -35.21
CA TYR A 235 -4.09 34.23 -35.32
C TYR A 235 -4.50 35.32 -34.33
N SER A 236 -5.54 36.08 -34.70
CA SER A 236 -6.14 37.08 -33.84
C SER A 236 -7.38 36.55 -33.14
N TYR A 237 -7.55 36.87 -31.86
CA TYR A 237 -8.76 36.55 -31.09
C TYR A 237 -9.20 37.74 -30.23
N ARG A 238 -10.46 37.71 -29.80
CA ARG A 238 -11.03 38.65 -28.83
C ARG A 238 -11.26 37.90 -27.52
N ASP A 239 -10.85 38.47 -26.40
CA ASP A 239 -11.06 37.85 -25.09
C ASP A 239 -12.50 38.10 -24.63
N VAL A 240 -13.39 37.14 -24.92
CA VAL A 240 -14.81 37.19 -24.54
C VAL A 240 -15.04 37.14 -23.02
N PHE A 241 -14.06 36.69 -22.24
CA PHE A 241 -14.16 36.56 -20.78
C PHE A 241 -13.58 37.77 -20.03
N ALA A 242 -12.93 38.71 -20.73
CA ALA A 242 -12.36 39.90 -20.10
C ALA A 242 -13.40 40.69 -19.29
N ARG A 243 -13.00 41.29 -18.16
CA ARG A 243 -13.94 41.92 -17.21
C ARG A 243 -14.60 43.19 -17.76
N THR A 244 -13.95 43.90 -18.68
CA THR A 244 -14.43 45.19 -19.21
C THR A 244 -14.76 45.12 -20.70
N LYS A 245 -15.81 45.83 -21.14
CA LYS A 245 -16.24 45.88 -22.54
C LYS A 245 -15.11 46.31 -23.49
N LYS A 246 -14.33 47.32 -23.09
CA LYS A 246 -13.17 47.83 -23.83
C LYS A 246 -12.06 46.77 -24.01
N GLN A 247 -11.87 45.87 -23.04
CA GLN A 247 -10.90 44.77 -23.17
C GLN A 247 -11.44 43.64 -24.06
N ARG A 248 -12.74 43.33 -24.01
CA ARG A 248 -13.36 42.34 -24.91
C ARG A 248 -13.30 42.74 -26.38
N GLU A 249 -13.32 44.04 -26.66
CA GLU A 249 -13.25 44.59 -28.02
C GLU A 249 -11.80 44.68 -28.56
N LYS A 250 -10.79 44.56 -27.70
CA LYS A 250 -9.38 44.60 -28.12
C LYS A 250 -9.00 43.31 -28.84
N LEU A 251 -8.35 43.45 -29.99
CA LEU A 251 -7.82 42.32 -30.75
C LEU A 251 -6.49 41.88 -30.13
N HIS A 252 -6.42 40.63 -29.69
CA HIS A 252 -5.19 39.99 -29.21
C HIS A 252 -4.63 39.08 -30.31
N PHE A 253 -3.31 39.00 -30.42
CA PHE A 253 -2.64 38.11 -31.36
C PHE A 253 -1.89 37.04 -30.59
N LYS A 254 -2.03 35.78 -31.02
CA LYS A 254 -1.28 34.65 -30.46
C LYS A 254 -0.65 33.88 -31.61
N THR A 255 0.63 33.54 -31.44
CA THR A 255 1.35 32.68 -32.37
C THR A 255 1.24 31.25 -31.89
N ALA A 256 0.64 30.38 -32.69
CA ALA A 256 0.65 28.95 -32.46
C ALA A 256 1.96 28.36 -33.00
N THR A 257 2.75 27.75 -32.11
CA THR A 257 4.02 27.10 -32.44
C THR A 257 3.92 25.57 -32.46
N SER A 258 2.85 25.00 -31.90
CA SER A 258 2.62 23.56 -31.80
C SER A 258 1.16 23.19 -32.03
N LYS A 259 0.93 21.97 -32.50
CA LYS A 259 -0.37 21.31 -32.62
C LYS A 259 -0.44 20.16 -31.62
N GLU A 260 -1.63 19.95 -31.06
CA GLU A 260 -1.89 18.86 -30.12
C GLU A 260 -2.73 17.77 -30.79
N VAL A 261 -2.33 16.52 -30.62
CA VAL A 261 -3.01 15.34 -31.16
C VAL A 261 -3.27 14.35 -30.04
N SER A 262 -4.49 13.87 -29.91
CA SER A 262 -4.81 12.81 -28.93
C SER A 262 -4.12 11.51 -29.34
N ILE A 263 -3.36 10.93 -28.41
CA ILE A 263 -2.60 9.69 -28.62
C ILE A 263 -3.03 8.57 -27.69
N TYR A 264 -3.62 8.94 -26.56
CA TYR A 264 -4.09 7.98 -25.57
C TYR A 264 -5.26 8.58 -24.82
N GLU A 265 -6.36 7.84 -24.77
CA GLU A 265 -7.54 8.19 -24.02
C GLU A 265 -8.10 6.93 -23.36
N MET A 266 -8.56 7.06 -22.12
CA MET A 266 -9.17 5.96 -21.41
C MET A 266 -10.29 6.41 -20.47
N THR A 267 -11.22 5.50 -20.24
CA THR A 267 -12.26 5.56 -19.21
C THR A 267 -12.34 4.19 -18.54
N HIS A 268 -12.95 4.07 -17.36
CA HIS A 268 -13.22 2.76 -16.78
C HIS A 268 -14.57 2.23 -17.24
N GLU A 269 -14.71 0.90 -17.25
CA GLU A 269 -15.83 0.17 -17.86
C GLU A 269 -17.21 0.60 -17.31
N GLN A 270 -17.27 0.96 -16.03
CA GLN A 270 -18.51 1.40 -15.39
C GLN A 270 -18.99 2.80 -15.84
N GLU A 271 -18.07 3.72 -16.14
CA GLU A 271 -18.43 5.08 -16.57
C GLU A 271 -18.67 5.17 -18.08
N ASN A 272 -17.85 4.46 -18.86
CA ASN A 272 -17.95 4.39 -20.32
C ASN A 272 -18.16 5.77 -20.98
N TYR A 273 -17.33 6.74 -20.59
CA TYR A 273 -17.55 8.15 -20.88
C TYR A 273 -17.37 8.48 -22.37
N LYS A 274 -18.41 9.01 -23.02
CA LYS A 274 -18.38 9.72 -24.32
C LYS A 274 -17.40 9.15 -25.37
N ASN A 275 -17.48 7.85 -25.63
CA ASN A 275 -16.67 7.11 -26.62
C ASN A 275 -15.18 6.97 -26.29
N TYR A 276 -14.72 7.34 -25.09
CA TYR A 276 -13.37 7.02 -24.63
C TYR A 276 -13.19 5.50 -24.58
N THR A 277 -11.96 5.05 -24.78
CA THR A 277 -11.65 3.61 -24.72
C THR A 277 -11.78 3.10 -23.29
N ALA A 278 -12.73 2.19 -23.06
CA ALA A 278 -12.89 1.58 -21.74
C ALA A 278 -11.76 0.60 -21.43
N ILE A 279 -10.98 0.87 -20.39
CA ILE A 279 -9.98 -0.07 -19.90
C ILE A 279 -10.68 -1.26 -19.24
N LYS A 280 -10.48 -2.45 -19.80
CA LYS A 280 -11.12 -3.66 -19.30
C LYS A 280 -10.43 -4.16 -18.04
N SER A 281 -11.16 -4.90 -17.22
CA SER A 281 -10.55 -5.68 -16.14
C SER A 281 -9.60 -6.74 -16.71
N PHE A 282 -8.45 -6.94 -16.06
CA PHE A 282 -7.52 -8.00 -16.45
C PHE A 282 -7.77 -9.24 -15.59
N SER A 283 -7.79 -10.40 -16.22
CA SER A 283 -7.93 -11.70 -15.57
C SER A 283 -6.80 -12.61 -16.02
N ALA A 284 -6.22 -13.35 -15.09
CA ALA A 284 -5.13 -14.27 -15.36
C ALA A 284 -5.34 -15.59 -14.61
N SER A 285 -4.55 -16.60 -14.97
CA SER A 285 -4.62 -17.92 -14.35
C SER A 285 -4.03 -17.94 -12.94
N ASN A 286 -3.14 -17.00 -12.64
CA ASN A 286 -2.47 -16.82 -11.35
C ASN A 286 -1.95 -15.38 -11.20
N GLU A 287 -1.51 -15.04 -9.99
CA GLU A 287 -1.02 -13.69 -9.67
C GLU A 287 0.27 -13.29 -10.42
N TRP A 288 1.17 -14.21 -10.78
CA TRP A 288 2.39 -13.88 -11.52
C TRP A 288 2.09 -13.44 -12.95
N GLU A 289 1.23 -14.20 -13.63
CA GLU A 289 0.77 -13.87 -14.98
C GLU A 289 0.03 -12.52 -14.97
N LEU A 290 -0.81 -12.27 -13.97
CA LEU A 290 -1.49 -10.97 -13.84
C LEU A 290 -0.49 -9.82 -13.68
N LYS A 291 0.56 -10.02 -12.87
CA LYS A 291 1.60 -9.02 -12.66
C LYS A 291 2.32 -8.71 -13.97
N GLU A 292 2.76 -9.75 -14.69
CA GLU A 292 3.43 -9.58 -15.99
C GLU A 292 2.53 -8.86 -17.00
N MET A 293 1.24 -9.20 -17.06
CA MET A 293 0.29 -8.52 -17.94
C MET A 293 0.16 -7.02 -17.61
N ILE A 294 0.12 -6.67 -16.33
CA ILE A 294 0.05 -5.26 -15.90
C ILE A 294 1.35 -4.54 -16.26
N ASP A 295 2.51 -5.11 -15.92
CA ASP A 295 3.82 -4.50 -16.16
C ASP A 295 4.08 -4.29 -17.67
N ASN A 296 3.70 -5.26 -18.50
CA ASN A 296 3.79 -5.15 -19.96
C ASN A 296 2.87 -4.05 -20.48
N TYR A 297 1.61 -4.01 -20.03
CA TYR A 297 0.66 -2.99 -20.47
C TYR A 297 1.14 -1.57 -20.12
N LEU A 298 1.64 -1.36 -18.90
CA LEU A 298 2.17 -0.06 -18.50
C LEU A 298 3.36 0.36 -19.37
N SER A 299 4.25 -0.58 -19.66
CA SER A 299 5.42 -0.35 -20.50
C SER A 299 5.02 0.03 -21.93
N GLU A 300 4.08 -0.70 -22.53
CA GLU A 300 3.55 -0.41 -23.87
C GLU A 300 2.88 0.97 -23.95
N VAL A 301 2.05 1.32 -22.96
CA VAL A 301 1.40 2.64 -22.90
C VAL A 301 2.44 3.75 -22.84
N MET A 302 3.48 3.60 -22.02
CA MET A 302 4.54 4.60 -21.93
C MET A 302 5.38 4.68 -23.21
N GLN A 303 5.62 3.56 -23.90
CA GLN A 303 6.29 3.57 -25.21
C GLN A 303 5.48 4.35 -26.26
N ILE A 304 4.16 4.16 -26.30
CA ILE A 304 3.27 4.91 -27.20
C ILE A 304 3.35 6.42 -26.89
N ILE A 305 3.28 6.79 -25.61
CA ILE A 305 3.32 8.18 -25.17
C ILE A 305 4.66 8.84 -25.53
N HIS A 306 5.79 8.16 -25.26
CA HIS A 306 7.14 8.70 -25.45
C HIS A 306 7.70 8.55 -26.86
N SER A 307 7.09 7.74 -27.74
CA SER A 307 7.49 7.67 -29.15
C SER A 307 7.57 9.08 -29.76
N PRO A 308 8.55 9.46 -30.57
CA PRO A 308 8.53 10.78 -31.20
C PRO A 308 7.55 10.78 -32.40
N LEU A 309 6.66 11.78 -32.48
CA LEU A 309 5.89 12.05 -33.70
C LEU A 309 6.39 13.34 -34.32
N ARG A 310 6.75 13.28 -35.60
CA ARG A 310 7.14 14.46 -36.40
C ARG A 310 6.12 14.69 -37.48
N ILE A 311 5.88 15.95 -37.82
CA ILE A 311 5.08 16.29 -38.99
C ILE A 311 5.85 15.82 -40.23
N CYS A 312 5.21 15.11 -41.14
CA CYS A 312 5.82 14.74 -42.40
C CYS A 312 6.00 16.00 -43.27
N GLU A 313 7.25 16.29 -43.63
CA GLU A 313 7.64 17.44 -44.46
C GLU A 313 7.13 17.31 -45.90
N CYS A 314 6.92 16.07 -46.37
CA CYS A 314 6.52 15.79 -47.76
C CYS A 314 5.02 16.00 -48.04
N CYS A 315 4.17 16.09 -47.01
CA CYS A 315 2.71 16.16 -47.17
C CYS A 315 2.08 17.43 -46.59
N ASP A 316 2.85 18.53 -46.52
CA ASP A 316 2.40 19.85 -46.05
C ASP A 316 1.64 19.83 -44.71
N GLY A 317 1.98 18.90 -43.81
CA GLY A 317 1.40 18.83 -42.48
C GLY A 317 0.15 17.97 -42.28
N THR A 318 -0.25 17.20 -43.29
CA THR A 318 -1.42 16.30 -43.20
C THR A 318 -1.14 14.94 -42.53
N GLY A 319 0.10 14.46 -42.57
CA GLY A 319 0.54 13.18 -41.99
C GLY A 319 1.63 13.34 -40.92
N TYR A 320 1.75 12.33 -40.05
CA TYR A 320 2.78 12.25 -39.01
C TYR A 320 3.70 11.07 -39.28
N LEU A 321 5.01 11.30 -39.17
CA LEU A 321 6.02 10.25 -39.17
C LEU A 321 6.20 9.79 -37.72
N GLN A 322 5.92 8.51 -37.49
CA GLN A 322 6.40 7.79 -36.32
C GLN A 322 7.77 7.27 -36.69
N ASN A 323 8.82 7.69 -35.97
CA ASN A 323 10.12 7.06 -36.19
C ASN A 323 9.97 5.61 -35.72
N GLU A 324 10.00 4.66 -36.66
CA GLU A 324 10.29 3.27 -36.31
C GLU A 324 11.68 3.28 -35.67
N SER A 325 11.72 2.98 -34.37
CA SER A 325 12.97 2.74 -33.69
C SER A 325 13.53 1.43 -34.25
N ASN A 326 14.72 1.49 -34.85
CA ASN A 326 15.51 0.30 -35.17
C ASN A 326 15.65 -0.64 -33.97
#